data_AF-E0W4M7-F1
#
_entry.id   AF-E0W4M7-F1
#
_cell.length_a   1.000
_cell.length_b   1.000
_cell.length_c   1.000
_cell.angle_alpha   90.00
_cell.angle_beta   90.00
_cell.angle_gamma   90.00
#
_symmetry.space_group_name_H-M   'P 1'
#
loop_
_entity.id
_entity.type
_entity.pdbx_description
1 polymer ?
#
loop_
_entity_poly.entity_id
_entity_poly.type
_entity_poly.pdbx_seq_one_letter_code
_entity_poly.pdbx_strand_id
1 'polypeptide(L)'
;IIGYAPELYEILTHRSIDDDDDDQLFYTQAYLNETLRNNLKIKLDHKSQIFHNLHGAMDELSLKFKNHEPYLENEQMKSHPLILHGNGPTVVKVGLNNLGNYLPNCWNTRDGCVSCKENVITLSDEDVRFNDTFLLTFNPFGSK
;
A
#
# COMPACT_ATOMS: atom_id res chain seq x y z
N ILE A 1 6.86 -4.68 -8.32
CA ILE A 1 7.16 -5.58 -9.47
C ILE A 1 6.69 -6.98 -9.10
N ILE A 2 6.14 -7.74 -10.05
CA ILE A 2 5.79 -9.15 -9.88
C ILE A 2 6.17 -9.89 -11.15
N GLY A 3 6.61 -11.14 -11.04
CA GLY A 3 7.04 -11.94 -12.17
C GLY A 3 7.48 -13.34 -11.73
N TYR A 4 7.79 -14.16 -12.71
CA TYR A 4 8.38 -15.48 -12.47
C TYR A 4 9.83 -15.33 -12.02
N ALA A 5 10.25 -16.21 -11.12
CA ALA A 5 11.58 -16.16 -10.51
C ALA A 5 12.75 -16.12 -11.51
N PRO A 6 12.80 -16.96 -12.58
CA PRO A 6 13.93 -16.93 -13.51
C PRO A 6 14.03 -15.59 -14.26
N GLU A 7 12.92 -15.03 -14.74
CA GLU A 7 12.89 -13.75 -15.43
C GLU A 7 13.24 -12.59 -14.50
N LEU A 8 12.74 -12.60 -13.25
CA LEU A 8 13.12 -11.59 -12.27
C LEU A 8 14.61 -11.66 -11.94
N TYR A 9 15.16 -12.87 -11.81
CA TYR A 9 16.59 -13.04 -11.57
C TYR A 9 17.44 -12.54 -12.74
N GLU A 10 17.02 -12.78 -13.98
CA GLU A 10 17.71 -12.27 -15.16
C GLU A 10 17.67 -10.73 -15.23
N ILE A 11 16.56 -10.09 -14.83
CA ILE A 11 16.50 -8.63 -14.68
C ILE A 11 17.48 -8.17 -13.59
N LEU A 12 17.42 -8.77 -12.40
CA LEU A 12 18.25 -8.35 -11.24
C LEU A 12 19.75 -8.52 -11.48
N THR A 13 20.15 -9.42 -12.38
CA THR A 13 21.55 -9.73 -12.67
C THR A 13 22.06 -9.17 -13.99
N HIS A 14 21.23 -8.40 -14.72
CA HIS A 14 21.56 -7.92 -16.07
C HIS A 14 22.73 -6.89 -16.08
N ARG A 15 22.91 -6.15 -14.98
CA ARG A 15 24.04 -5.23 -14.76
C ARG A 15 24.33 -5.12 -13.26
N SER A 16 25.56 -4.79 -12.90
CA SER A 16 25.90 -4.40 -11.53
C SER A 16 25.45 -2.97 -11.25
N ILE A 17 25.11 -2.70 -9.99
CA ILE A 17 24.86 -1.37 -9.44
C ILE A 17 25.52 -1.26 -8.07
N ASP A 18 25.84 -0.04 -7.65
CA ASP A 18 26.34 0.26 -6.31
C ASP A 18 25.17 0.44 -5.32
N ASP A 19 25.45 0.38 -4.01
CA ASP A 19 24.41 0.42 -2.97
C ASP A 19 23.62 1.75 -2.95
N ASP A 20 24.24 2.85 -3.37
CA ASP A 20 23.65 4.19 -3.43
C ASP A 20 23.05 4.54 -4.81
N ASP A 21 23.10 3.60 -5.77
CA ASP A 21 22.52 3.82 -7.10
C ASP A 21 20.97 3.80 -7.05
N ASP A 22 20.37 4.57 -7.96
CA ASP A 22 18.92 4.67 -8.09
C ASP A 22 18.32 3.38 -8.69
N ASP A 23 17.59 2.64 -7.86
CA ASP A 23 16.91 1.39 -8.23
C ASP A 23 15.81 1.60 -9.28
N GLN A 24 15.08 2.71 -9.20
CA GLN A 24 14.06 3.09 -10.16
C GLN A 24 14.68 3.32 -11.55
N LEU A 25 15.86 3.94 -11.63
CA LEU A 25 16.62 4.13 -12.85
C LEU A 25 17.12 2.78 -13.40
N PHE A 26 17.56 1.86 -12.54
CA PHE A 26 17.93 0.50 -12.93
C PHE A 26 16.81 -0.22 -13.66
N TYR A 27 15.62 -0.33 -13.06
CA TYR A 27 14.50 -1.01 -13.71
C TYR A 27 13.98 -0.27 -14.94
N THR A 28 14.09 1.06 -14.95
CA THR A 28 13.72 1.87 -16.13
C THR A 28 14.62 1.56 -17.31
N GLN A 29 15.93 1.51 -17.11
CA GLN A 29 16.89 1.16 -18.17
C GLN A 29 16.69 -0.27 -18.66
N ALA A 30 16.40 -1.22 -17.77
CA ALA A 30 16.05 -2.59 -18.13
C ALA A 30 14.81 -2.66 -19.04
N TYR A 31 13.77 -1.87 -18.74
CA TYR A 31 12.56 -1.79 -19.56
C TYR A 31 12.76 -1.07 -20.89
N LEU A 32 13.62 -0.05 -20.94
CA LEU A 32 13.92 0.69 -22.18
C LEU A 32 14.79 -0.10 -23.16
N ASN A 33 15.56 -1.09 -22.69
CA ASN A 33 16.29 -2.00 -23.55
C ASN A 33 15.30 -2.93 -24.29
N GLU A 34 15.10 -2.68 -25.59
CA GLU A 34 14.11 -3.44 -26.39
C GLU A 34 14.38 -4.94 -26.43
N THR A 35 15.64 -5.35 -26.52
CA THR A 35 16.02 -6.76 -26.55
C THR A 35 15.65 -7.44 -25.23
N LEU A 36 16.06 -6.84 -24.11
CA LEU A 36 15.77 -7.38 -22.78
C LEU A 36 14.25 -7.40 -22.50
N ARG A 37 13.56 -6.30 -22.78
CA ARG A 37 12.10 -6.17 -22.62
C ARG A 37 11.35 -7.24 -23.40
N ASN A 38 11.71 -7.46 -24.66
CA ASN A 38 11.00 -8.40 -25.53
C ASN A 38 11.29 -9.86 -25.14
N ASN A 39 12.55 -10.17 -24.79
CA ASN A 39 12.94 -11.52 -24.37
C ASN A 39 12.26 -11.93 -23.05
N LEU A 40 12.27 -11.03 -22.06
CA LEU A 40 11.70 -11.28 -20.73
C LEU A 40 10.21 -10.91 -20.63
N LYS A 41 9.62 -10.41 -21.71
CA LYS A 41 8.20 -10.01 -21.80
C LYS A 41 7.81 -9.00 -20.71
N ILE A 42 8.70 -8.05 -20.41
CA ILE A 42 8.48 -7.02 -19.39
C ILE A 42 7.33 -6.12 -19.82
N LYS A 43 6.38 -5.88 -18.91
CA LYS A 43 5.21 -5.02 -19.13
C LYS A 43 5.00 -4.07 -17.96
N LEU A 44 4.38 -2.93 -18.24
CA LEU A 44 3.89 -2.00 -17.22
C LEU A 44 2.39 -2.18 -17.03
N ASP A 45 1.94 -2.08 -15.78
CA ASP A 45 0.54 -2.11 -15.40
C ASP A 45 -0.12 -0.73 -15.64
N HIS A 46 -0.32 -0.40 -16.92
CA HIS A 46 -0.83 0.92 -17.32
C HIS A 46 -2.24 1.26 -16.83
N LYS A 47 -3.00 0.27 -16.34
CA LYS A 47 -4.39 0.45 -15.91
C LYS A 47 -4.57 0.28 -14.40
N SER A 48 -3.47 0.21 -13.66
CA SER A 48 -3.46 -0.01 -12.22
C SER A 48 -4.33 -1.21 -11.79
N GLN A 49 -4.26 -2.31 -12.55
CA GLN A 49 -5.03 -3.51 -12.24
C GLN A 49 -4.49 -4.23 -11.01
N ILE A 50 -3.18 -4.12 -10.78
CA ILE A 50 -2.44 -4.73 -9.70
C ILE A 50 -1.83 -3.64 -8.82
N PHE A 51 -1.11 -2.69 -9.43
CA PHE A 51 -0.36 -1.66 -8.70
C PHE A 51 -0.95 -0.27 -8.95
N HIS A 52 -1.29 0.46 -7.90
CA HIS A 52 -1.65 1.87 -7.99
C HIS A 52 -0.64 2.73 -7.23
N ASN A 53 0.12 3.56 -7.95
CA ASN A 53 1.01 4.55 -7.34
C ASN A 53 0.21 5.81 -7.01
N LEU A 54 0.28 6.28 -5.77
CA LEU A 54 -0.55 7.41 -5.30
C LEU A 54 0.01 8.77 -5.71
N HIS A 55 1.30 8.87 -6.03
CA HIS A 55 1.91 10.14 -6.42
C HIS A 55 1.32 10.66 -7.74
N GLY A 56 0.58 11.77 -7.67
CA GLY A 56 -0.05 12.39 -8.83
C GLY A 56 -1.33 11.70 -9.33
N ALA A 57 -1.84 10.70 -8.60
CA ALA A 57 -3.01 9.90 -8.99
C ALA A 57 -3.87 9.49 -7.78
N MET A 58 -3.86 10.31 -6.72
CA MET A 58 -4.62 10.04 -5.50
C MET A 58 -6.12 10.30 -5.68
N ASP A 59 -6.46 11.30 -6.48
CA ASP A 59 -7.81 11.69 -6.86
C ASP A 59 -8.50 10.69 -7.80
N GLU A 60 -7.75 9.76 -8.38
CA GLU A 60 -8.31 8.67 -9.18
C GLU A 60 -8.99 7.58 -8.34
N LEU A 61 -8.69 7.52 -7.04
CA LEU A 61 -9.14 6.46 -6.16
C LEU A 61 -10.32 6.91 -5.31
N SER A 62 -11.27 6.01 -5.14
CA SER A 62 -12.32 6.14 -4.14
C SER A 62 -12.43 4.91 -3.26
N LEU A 63 -12.58 5.16 -1.95
CA LEU A 63 -12.87 4.12 -0.97
C LEU A 63 -14.34 3.73 -1.06
N LYS A 64 -14.59 2.46 -1.34
CA LYS A 64 -15.93 1.87 -1.44
C LYS A 64 -16.04 0.71 -0.46
N PHE A 65 -17.27 0.24 -0.27
CA PHE A 65 -17.57 -0.89 0.60
C PHE A 65 -18.44 -1.91 -0.13
N LYS A 66 -18.08 -3.19 -0.03
CA LYS A 66 -18.86 -4.31 -0.56
C LYS A 66 -18.96 -5.38 0.51
N ASN A 67 -20.18 -5.82 0.83
CA ASN A 67 -20.44 -6.77 1.91
C ASN A 67 -19.75 -6.36 3.23
N HIS A 68 -19.82 -5.07 3.54
CA HIS A 68 -19.16 -4.40 4.66
C HIS A 68 -17.65 -4.21 4.56
N GLU A 69 -16.94 -4.94 3.69
CA GLU A 69 -15.49 -4.85 3.54
C GLU A 69 -15.07 -3.64 2.68
N PRO A 70 -14.04 -2.88 3.11
CA PRO A 70 -13.51 -1.77 2.33
C PRO A 70 -12.69 -2.26 1.14
N TYR A 71 -12.81 -1.59 0.01
CA TYR A 71 -11.96 -1.78 -1.15
C TYR A 71 -11.76 -0.46 -1.90
N LEU A 72 -10.75 -0.41 -2.77
CA LEU A 72 -10.52 0.75 -3.62
C LEU A 72 -11.00 0.51 -5.04
N GLU A 73 -11.56 1.56 -5.61
CA GLU A 73 -11.89 1.64 -7.02
C GLU A 73 -11.09 2.78 -7.65
N ASN A 74 -10.31 2.47 -8.68
CA ASN A 74 -9.81 3.49 -9.59
C ASN A 74 -10.96 3.89 -10.51
N GLU A 75 -11.47 5.11 -10.33
CA GLU A 75 -12.67 5.57 -11.04
C GLU A 75 -12.41 5.87 -12.52
N GLN A 76 -11.16 6.17 -12.89
CA GLN A 76 -10.78 6.43 -14.28
C GLN A 76 -10.65 5.13 -15.06
N MET A 77 -9.95 4.15 -14.51
CA MET A 77 -9.61 2.88 -15.17
C MET A 77 -10.60 1.75 -14.91
N LYS A 78 -11.56 1.97 -13.99
CA LYS A 78 -12.54 0.98 -13.53
C LYS A 78 -11.87 -0.32 -13.08
N SER A 79 -10.81 -0.17 -12.29
CA SER A 79 -9.99 -1.27 -11.74
C SER A 79 -9.98 -1.24 -10.21
N HIS A 80 -9.58 -2.37 -9.62
CA HIS A 80 -9.46 -2.54 -8.17
C HIS A 80 -8.03 -2.94 -7.84
N PRO A 81 -7.14 -1.98 -7.55
CA PRO A 81 -5.73 -2.28 -7.34
C PRO A 81 -5.53 -3.15 -6.10
N LEU A 82 -4.57 -4.07 -6.18
CA LEU A 82 -4.22 -4.97 -5.09
C LEU A 82 -3.12 -4.40 -4.19
N ILE A 83 -2.23 -3.60 -4.78
CA ILE A 83 -1.08 -3.00 -4.12
C ILE A 83 -1.19 -1.49 -4.29
N LEU A 84 -1.18 -0.80 -3.15
CA LEU A 84 -1.04 0.65 -3.09
C LEU A 84 0.38 1.01 -2.75
N HIS A 85 0.92 1.95 -3.51
CA HIS A 85 2.26 2.45 -3.25
C HIS A 85 2.23 3.97 -3.14
N GLY A 86 2.53 4.47 -1.94
CA GLY A 86 2.62 5.90 -1.69
C GLY A 86 4.05 6.40 -1.82
N ASN A 87 4.70 6.30 -2.99
CA ASN A 87 6.02 6.92 -3.19
C ASN A 87 5.94 8.46 -3.22
N GLY A 88 7.05 9.13 -2.95
CA GLY A 88 7.14 10.59 -3.04
C GLY A 88 6.83 11.35 -1.74
N PRO A 89 6.28 12.58 -1.84
CA PRO A 89 6.25 13.58 -0.77
C PRO A 89 5.29 13.23 0.36
N THR A 90 5.43 13.93 1.49
CA THR A 90 4.65 13.72 2.72
C THR A 90 3.14 13.71 2.51
N VAL A 91 2.61 14.55 1.61
CA VAL A 91 1.16 14.57 1.29
C VAL A 91 0.67 13.21 0.78
N VAL A 92 1.48 12.50 -0.03
CA VAL A 92 1.14 11.16 -0.53
C VAL A 92 1.18 10.14 0.60
N LYS A 93 2.18 10.23 1.49
CA LYS A 93 2.31 9.36 2.67
C LYS A 93 1.15 9.53 3.64
N VAL A 94 0.70 10.76 3.87
CA VAL A 94 -0.48 11.06 4.70
C VAL A 94 -1.75 10.48 4.08
N GLY A 95 -1.92 10.59 2.76
CA GLY A 95 -3.06 9.96 2.09
C GLY A 95 -3.02 8.43 2.17
N LEU A 96 -1.85 7.81 2.02
CA LEU A 96 -1.69 6.36 2.24
C LEU A 96 -2.06 5.97 3.67
N ASN A 97 -1.61 6.74 4.68
CA ASN A 97 -1.97 6.50 6.08
C ASN A 97 -3.49 6.63 6.31
N ASN A 98 -4.14 7.59 5.65
CA ASN A 98 -5.59 7.74 5.72
C ASN A 98 -6.31 6.50 5.18
N LEU A 99 -5.89 5.99 4.02
CA LEU A 99 -6.43 4.76 3.42
C LEU A 99 -6.15 3.52 4.30
N GLY A 100 -4.99 3.48 4.96
CA GLY A 100 -4.60 2.41 5.88
C GLY A 100 -5.49 2.28 7.13
N ASN A 101 -6.24 3.32 7.49
CA ASN A 101 -7.25 3.22 8.56
C ASN A 101 -8.41 2.28 8.21
N TYR A 102 -8.62 2.01 6.91
CA TYR A 102 -9.71 1.19 6.41
C TYR A 102 -9.19 -0.12 5.82
N LEU A 103 -8.19 -0.04 4.95
CA LEU A 103 -7.74 -1.17 4.14
C LEU A 103 -6.69 -2.05 4.85
N PRO A 104 -6.67 -3.36 4.57
CA PRO A 104 -7.68 -4.10 3.79
C PRO A 104 -8.96 -4.38 4.60
N ASN A 105 -8.87 -4.34 5.93
CA ASN A 105 -10.02 -4.51 6.82
C ASN A 105 -9.72 -3.96 8.23
N CYS A 106 -8.94 -2.88 8.33
CA CYS A 106 -8.61 -2.24 9.60
C CYS A 106 -9.86 -1.60 10.24
N TRP A 107 -10.77 -1.12 9.39
CA TRP A 107 -12.10 -0.65 9.77
C TRP A 107 -13.13 -1.08 8.73
N ASN A 108 -14.29 -1.54 9.18
CA ASN A 108 -15.39 -1.92 8.29
C ASN A 108 -16.75 -1.50 8.85
N THR A 109 -17.77 -1.46 7.99
CA THR A 109 -19.09 -0.91 8.36
C THR A 109 -19.89 -1.78 9.34
N ARG A 110 -19.49 -3.04 9.56
CA ARG A 110 -20.15 -3.97 10.47
C ARG A 110 -19.52 -3.98 11.86
N ASP A 111 -18.19 -4.09 11.92
CA ASP A 111 -17.43 -4.37 13.14
C ASP A 111 -16.77 -3.11 13.71
N GLY A 112 -16.84 -1.99 12.99
CA GLY A 112 -16.11 -0.76 13.29
C GLY A 112 -14.61 -0.98 13.08
N CYS A 113 -13.80 -0.47 14.02
CA CYS A 113 -12.36 -0.71 14.00
C CYS A 113 -12.04 -2.15 14.38
N VAL A 114 -11.53 -2.93 13.42
CA VAL A 114 -11.09 -4.32 13.63
C VAL A 114 -9.70 -4.33 14.26
N SER A 115 -8.78 -3.53 13.73
CA SER A 115 -7.39 -3.51 14.23
C SER A 115 -7.26 -2.97 15.66
N CYS A 116 -8.22 -2.16 16.13
CA CYS A 116 -8.27 -1.72 17.53
C CYS A 116 -8.50 -2.87 18.52
N LYS A 117 -8.96 -4.03 18.04
CA LYS A 117 -9.17 -5.24 18.84
C LYS A 117 -7.96 -6.18 18.80
N GLU A 118 -6.93 -5.84 18.03
CA GLU A 118 -5.68 -6.59 17.97
C GLU A 118 -4.79 -6.23 19.16
N ASN A 119 -4.10 -7.22 19.73
CA ASN A 119 -3.10 -7.04 20.80
C ASN A 119 -3.60 -6.23 22.01
N VAL A 120 -4.90 -6.31 22.32
CA VAL A 120 -5.48 -5.61 23.47
C VAL A 120 -4.91 -6.20 24.76
N ILE A 121 -4.31 -5.33 25.57
CA ILE A 121 -3.86 -5.66 26.92
C ILE A 121 -4.89 -5.10 27.90
N THR A 122 -5.41 -5.93 28.79
CA THR A 122 -6.27 -5.46 29.88
C THR A 122 -5.40 -5.07 31.06
N LEU A 123 -5.46 -3.80 31.46
CA LEU A 123 -4.78 -3.31 32.65
C LEU A 123 -5.62 -3.61 33.89
N SER A 124 -4.98 -4.11 34.95
CA SER A 124 -5.57 -4.19 36.28
C SER A 124 -5.46 -2.85 37.00
N ASP A 125 -6.27 -2.64 38.04
CA ASP A 125 -6.19 -1.41 38.88
C ASP A 125 -4.80 -1.19 39.52
N GLU A 126 -3.97 -2.24 39.58
CA GLU A 126 -2.58 -2.17 40.06
C GLU A 126 -1.62 -1.63 39.00
N ASP A 127 -1.88 -1.87 37.72
CA ASP A 127 -1.05 -1.44 36.59
C ASP A 127 -1.19 0.06 36.28
N VAL A 128 -2.33 0.66 36.65
CA VAL A 128 -2.64 2.09 36.45
C VAL A 128 -1.83 3.00 37.40
N ARG A 129 -1.04 2.44 38.33
CA ARG A 129 -0.23 3.21 39.29
C ARG A 129 1.08 3.75 38.73
N PHE A 130 1.45 3.41 37.51
CA PHE A 130 2.64 3.96 36.86
C PHE A 130 2.31 5.27 36.14
N ASN A 131 3.10 6.33 36.41
CA ASN A 131 3.02 7.66 35.81
C ASN A 131 3.45 7.69 34.33
N ASP A 132 3.15 6.64 33.56
CA ASP A 132 3.43 6.61 32.13
C ASP A 132 2.27 7.25 31.38
N THR A 133 2.58 8.27 30.57
CA THR A 133 1.59 8.93 29.72
C THR A 133 1.29 8.01 28.54
N PHE A 134 0.12 7.36 28.56
CA PHE A 134 -0.36 6.56 27.43
C PHE A 134 -1.11 7.47 26.44
N LEU A 135 -0.66 7.52 25.18
CA LEU A 135 -1.40 8.15 24.11
C LEU A 135 -2.53 7.20 23.66
N LEU A 136 -3.72 7.42 24.20
CA LEU A 136 -4.94 6.74 23.75
C LEU A 136 -5.47 7.45 22.50
N THR A 137 -5.33 6.82 21.33
CA THR A 137 -6.01 7.28 20.11
C THR A 137 -7.48 6.91 20.18
N PHE A 138 -8.32 7.85 20.61
CA PHE A 138 -9.77 7.74 20.47
C PHE A 138 -10.13 7.90 19.00
N ASN A 139 -10.68 6.85 18.39
CA ASN A 139 -11.30 6.95 17.07
C ASN A 139 -12.74 7.49 17.28
N PRO A 140 -13.07 8.71 16.82
CA PRO A 140 -14.33 9.39 17.18
C PRO A 140 -15.57 8.82 16.49
N PHE A 141 -15.45 7.78 15.66
CA PHE A 141 -16.58 7.11 15.02
C PHE A 141 -17.08 5.96 15.90
N GLY A 142 -17.67 6.33 17.03
CA GLY A 142 -18.48 5.43 17.86
C GLY A 142 -19.77 5.06 17.13
N SER A 143 -20.03 3.76 17.04
CA SER A 143 -21.29 3.16 16.62
C SER A 143 -22.46 3.69 17.45
N LYS A 144 -23.53 4.16 16.78
CA LYS A 144 -24.88 4.18 17.34
C LYS A 144 -25.54 2.83 17.12
#